data_AF-A0A661P6P2-F1
#
_entry.id   AF-A0A661P6P2-F1
#
_cell.length_a   1.000
_cell.length_b   1.000
_cell.length_c   1.000
_cell.angle_alpha   90.00
_cell.angle_beta   90.00
_cell.angle_gamma   90.00
#
_symmetry.space_group_name_H-M   'P 1'
#
loop_
_entity.id
_entity.type
_entity.pdbx_description
1 polymer ?
#
loop_
_entity_poly.entity_id
_entity_poly.type
_entity_poly.pdbx_seq_one_letter_code
_entity_poly.pdbx_strand_id
1 'polypeptide(L)' 'MKFTGTDTYVATDDLNLAVNAAITLGRPLLIKGEPGTGKTLLAEEVARSLGMPLYQWHIKSTT' A
#
# COMPACT_ATOMS: atom_id res chain seq x y z
N MET A 1 2.95 9.01 -11.92
CA MET A 1 1.93 8.00 -11.55
C MET A 1 1.26 8.47 -10.27
N LYS A 2 -0.07 8.38 -10.15
CA LYS A 2 -0.81 8.88 -8.98
C LYS A 2 -1.85 7.84 -8.53
N PHE A 3 -1.86 7.51 -7.24
CA PHE A 3 -2.86 6.70 -6.56
C PHE A 3 -3.97 7.61 -6.01
N THR A 4 -5.24 7.26 -6.22
CA THR A 4 -6.41 8.04 -5.78
C THR A 4 -7.41 7.22 -4.98
N GLY A 5 -6.98 6.08 -4.42
CA GLY A 5 -7.90 5.05 -3.93
C GLY A 5 -8.48 4.19 -5.05
N THR A 6 -9.25 3.17 -4.69
CA THR A 6 -9.97 2.30 -5.64
C THR A 6 -11.40 2.08 -5.17
N ASP A 7 -12.27 1.56 -6.05
CA ASP A 7 -13.67 1.28 -5.71
C ASP A 7 -13.82 0.34 -4.50
N THR A 8 -12.79 -0.45 -4.20
CA THR A 8 -12.72 -1.43 -3.11
C THR A 8 -11.90 -0.95 -1.91
N TYR A 9 -11.26 0.23 -1.98
CA TYR A 9 -10.39 0.72 -0.91
C TYR A 9 -10.53 2.23 -0.69
N VAL A 10 -11.15 2.58 0.43
CA VAL A 10 -11.27 3.96 0.89
C VAL A 10 -9.99 4.34 1.64
N ALA A 11 -9.09 5.02 0.94
CA ALA A 11 -7.91 5.62 1.53
C ALA A 11 -8.26 7.02 2.08
N THR A 12 -7.76 7.34 3.27
CA THR A 12 -7.78 8.73 3.75
C THR A 12 -6.88 9.60 2.86
N ASP A 13 -7.14 10.91 2.84
CA ASP A 13 -6.32 11.85 2.08
C ASP A 13 -4.84 11.80 2.49
N ASP A 14 -4.56 11.66 3.79
CA ASP A 14 -3.21 11.51 4.32
C ASP A 14 -2.52 10.24 3.81
N LEU A 15 -3.25 9.12 3.73
CA LEU A 15 -2.71 7.88 3.21
C LEU A 15 -2.42 7.98 1.71
N ASN A 16 -3.34 8.58 0.95
CA ASN A 16 -3.13 8.86 -0.47
C ASN A 16 -1.91 9.74 -0.69
N LEU A 17 -1.73 10.77 0.14
CA LEU A 17 -0.57 11.67 0.07
C LEU A 17 0.73 10.91 0.34
N ALA A 18 0.79 10.07 1.38
CA ALA A 18 1.97 9.29 1.73
C ALA A 18 2.37 8.30 0.61
N VAL A 19 1.38 7.59 0.03
CA VAL A 19 1.60 6.67 -1.09
C VAL A 19 2.15 7.42 -2.31
N ASN A 20 1.52 8.53 -2.68
CA ASN A 20 1.95 9.33 -3.83
C ASN A 20 3.35 9.94 -3.63
N ALA A 21 3.66 10.38 -2.41
CA ALA A 21 4.99 10.89 -2.07
C ALA A 21 6.06 9.79 -2.21
N ALA A 22 5.79 8.59 -1.70
CA ALA A 22 6.71 7.45 -1.80
C ALA A 22 6.98 7.06 -3.27
N ILE A 23 5.94 7.00 -4.10
CA ILE A 23 6.05 6.73 -5.54
C ILE A 23 6.87 7.83 -6.23
N THR A 24 6.55 9.10 -5.96
CA THR A 24 7.20 10.24 -6.61
C THR A 24 8.67 10.34 -6.24
N LEU A 25 9.03 10.05 -5.00
CA LEU A 25 10.40 10.13 -4.49
C LEU A 25 11.20 8.84 -4.73
N GLY A 26 10.56 7.76 -5.18
CA GLY A 26 11.19 6.43 -5.28
C GLY A 26 11.70 5.93 -3.93
N ARG A 27 10.97 6.22 -2.84
CA ARG A 27 11.35 5.87 -1.47
C ARG A 27 10.42 4.79 -0.92
N PRO A 28 10.93 3.86 -0.09
CA PRO A 28 10.10 2.84 0.54
C PRO A 28 9.10 3.46 1.52
N LEU A 29 7.90 2.88 1.59
CA LEU A 29 6.83 3.28 2.51
C LEU A 29 6.52 2.14 3.48
N LEU A 30 6.69 2.39 4.78
CA LEU A 30 6.32 1.45 5.84
C LEU A 30 4.94 1.82 6.41
N ILE A 31 3.99 0.89 6.32
CA ILE A 31 2.63 1.08 6.83
C ILE A 31 2.49 0.38 8.20
N LYS A 32 2.01 1.11 9.21
CA LYS A 32 1.71 0.60 10.55
C LYS A 32 0.23 0.79 10.89
N GLY A 33 -0.31 -0.04 11.77
CA GLY A 33 -1.69 0.10 12.25
C GLY A 33 -2.24 -1.18 12.85
N GLU A 34 -3.37 -1.09 13.55
CA GLU A 34 -4.04 -2.20 14.22
C GLU A 34 -4.37 -3.37 13.27
N PRO A 35 -4.36 -4.63 13.71
CA PRO A 35 -4.80 -5.76 12.89
C PRO A 35 -6.18 -5.51 12.25
N GLY A 36 -6.37 -5.92 10.99
CA GLY A 36 -7.65 -5.75 10.28
C GLY A 36 -7.91 -4.39 9.63
N THR A 37 -6.99 -3.42 9.72
CA THR A 37 -7.15 -2.06 9.12
C THR A 37 -6.86 -1.95 7.61
N GLY A 38 -6.90 -3.07 6.87
CA GLY A 38 -6.73 -3.03 5.41
C GLY A 38 -5.30 -2.75 4.89
N LYS A 39 -4.26 -2.92 5.71
CA LYS A 39 -2.86 -2.71 5.29
C LYS A 39 -2.42 -3.61 4.13
N THR A 40 -2.80 -4.89 4.17
CA THR A 40 -2.51 -5.84 3.08
C THR A 40 -3.25 -5.43 1.82
N LEU A 41 -4.53 -5.08 1.95
CA LEU A 41 -5.38 -4.63 0.85
C LEU A 41 -4.84 -3.36 0.18
N LEU A 42 -4.27 -2.42 0.94
CA LEU A 42 -3.61 -1.25 0.39
C LEU A 42 -2.51 -1.62 -0.61
N ALA A 43 -1.65 -2.58 -0.27
CA ALA A 43 -0.55 -2.99 -1.14
C ALA A 43 -1.07 -3.62 -2.44
N GLU A 44 -2.13 -4.43 -2.33
CA GLU A 44 -2.80 -5.04 -3.48
C GLU A 44 -3.42 -3.99 -4.41
N GLU A 45 -4.12 -3.00 -3.86
CA GLU A 45 -4.80 -1.95 -4.63
C GLU A 45 -3.81 -0.95 -5.24
N VAL A 46 -2.73 -0.62 -4.54
CA VAL A 46 -1.65 0.19 -5.08
C VAL A 46 -0.98 -0.52 -6.26
N ALA A 47 -0.62 -1.80 -6.12
CA ALA A 47 -0.02 -2.57 -7.21
C ALA A 47 -0.98 -2.68 -8.42
N ARG A 48 -2.27 -2.98 -8.17
CA ARG A 48 -3.30 -3.08 -9.21
C ARG A 48 -3.50 -1.77 -9.96
N SER A 49 -3.67 -0.66 -9.24
CA SER A 49 -3.89 0.67 -9.84
C SER A 49 -2.69 1.17 -10.65
N LEU A 50 -1.48 0.78 -10.27
CA LEU A 50 -0.25 1.13 -10.99
C LEU A 50 0.11 0.14 -12.10
N GLY A 51 -0.61 -0.98 -12.23
CA GLY A 51 -0.28 -2.05 -13.18
C GLY A 51 1.08 -2.71 -12.88
N MET A 52 1.47 -2.76 -11.61
CA MET A 52 2.78 -3.27 -11.17
C MET A 52 2.63 -4.67 -10.52
N PRO A 53 3.68 -5.52 -10.59
CA PRO A 53 3.68 -6.78 -9.87
C PRO A 53 3.66 -6.56 -8.35
N LEU A 54 2.90 -7.37 -7.63
CA LEU A 54 2.91 -7.43 -6.17
C LEU A 54 3.76 -8.62 -5.71
N TYR A 55 4.82 -8.33 -4.96
CA TYR A 55 5.64 -9.35 -4.33
C TYR A 55 5.26 -9.47 -2.86
N GLN A 56 4.63 -10.58 -2.49
CA GLN A 56 4.22 -10.85 -1.11
C GLN A 56 5.16 -11.85 -0.45
N TRP A 57 5.60 -11.55 0.77
CA TRP A 57 6.41 -12.46 1.58
C TRP A 57 5.75 -12.66 2.94
N HIS A 58 5.43 -13.90 3.27
CA HIS A 58 4.90 -14.25 4.60
C HIS A 58 6.06 -14.50 5.56
N ILE A 59 6.35 -13.53 6.42
CA ILE A 59 7.39 -13.66 7.44
C ILE A 59 6.81 -14.43 8.63
N LYS A 60 7.39 -15.60 8.92
CA LYS A 60 7.15 -16.37 10.15
C LYS A 60 8.45 -16.50 10.90
N SER A 61 8.42 -16.33 12.22
CA SER A 61 9.55 -16.69 13.06
C SER A 61 9.60 -18.21 13.13
N THR A 62 10.54 -18.82 12.44
CA THR A 62 10.86 -20.25 12.55
C THR A 62 12.09 -20.39 13.44
N THR A 63 12.03 -21.27 14.44
CA THR A 63 13.18 -21.68 15.25
C THR A 63 14.00 -22.72 14.51
#